data_AF-A0A1E1F3K5-F1
#
_entry.id   AF-A0A1E1F3K5-F1
#
_cell.length_a   1.000
_cell.length_b   1.000
_cell.length_c   1.000
_cell.angle_alpha   90.00
_cell.angle_beta   90.00
_cell.angle_gamma   90.00
#
_symmetry.space_group_name_H-M   'P 1'
#
loop_
_entity.id
_entity.type
_entity.pdbx_description
1 polymer ?
#
loop_
_entity_poly.entity_id
_entity_poly.type
_entity_poly.pdbx_seq_one_letter_code
_entity_poly.pdbx_strand_id
1 'polypeptide(L)'
;MTVRDRRNRAATGVALACLAAGALGMSAAFFLHARRATGSHAGQAAAQGHVLPGVTLANAQAGGSGLIVTSLASDGQARRLGFAVGDDIVQIDGRAVRSLDQAAAYLLQHPQGSIHLALRHGGAMRKVTFQLPDERK
;
A
#
# COMPACT_ATOMS: atom_id res chain seq x y z
N MET A 1 -4.51 18.32 73.98
CA MET A 1 -5.37 18.34 72.76
C MET A 1 -4.45 18.33 71.54
N THR A 2 -3.98 17.15 71.16
CA THR A 2 -2.93 16.96 70.15
C THR A 2 -2.94 15.47 69.79
N VAL A 3 -2.65 15.10 68.54
CA VAL A 3 -2.79 13.74 67.95
C VAL A 3 -4.14 13.48 67.25
N ARG A 4 -4.55 14.35 66.31
CA ARG A 4 -5.51 13.94 65.26
C ARG A 4 -5.25 14.48 63.86
N ASP A 5 -4.17 15.24 63.67
CA ASP A 5 -3.96 16.04 62.46
C ASP A 5 -2.70 15.68 61.63
N ARG A 6 -2.10 14.51 61.86
CA ARG A 6 -1.03 13.98 60.98
C ARG A 6 -1.52 13.04 59.89
N ARG A 7 -2.74 12.52 60.02
CA ARG A 7 -3.27 11.47 59.13
C ARG A 7 -3.82 12.04 57.81
N ASN A 8 -4.17 13.32 57.79
CA ASN A 8 -4.84 13.94 56.64
C ASN A 8 -3.88 14.49 55.57
N ARG A 9 -2.66 14.89 55.94
CA ARG A 9 -1.64 15.37 54.98
C ARG A 9 -1.02 14.26 54.12
N ALA A 10 -0.93 13.05 54.67
CA ALA A 10 -0.42 11.89 53.93
C ALA A 10 -1.43 11.40 52.88
N ALA A 11 -2.73 11.49 53.17
CA ALA A 11 -3.79 11.09 52.24
C ALA A 11 -3.88 12.00 51.02
N THR A 12 -3.65 13.31 51.18
CA THR A 12 -3.68 14.28 50.07
C THR A 12 -2.49 14.11 49.12
N GLY A 13 -1.29 13.81 49.64
CA GLY A 13 -0.09 13.60 48.83
C GLY A 13 -0.16 12.35 47.95
N VAL A 14 -0.69 11.23 48.48
CA VAL A 14 -0.87 9.99 47.73
C VAL A 14 -1.99 10.12 46.68
N ALA A 15 -3.06 10.85 47.00
CA ALA A 15 -4.15 11.11 46.05
C ALA A 15 -3.71 11.95 44.84
N LEU A 16 -2.86 12.96 45.03
CA LEU A 16 -2.27 13.76 43.94
C LEU A 16 -1.27 12.95 43.10
N ALA A 17 -0.49 12.07 43.72
CA ALA A 17 0.49 11.23 43.02
C ALA A 17 -0.18 10.17 42.11
N CYS A 18 -1.30 9.57 42.54
CA CYS A 18 -2.05 8.61 41.71
C CYS A 18 -2.71 9.26 40.49
N LEU A 19 -3.15 10.52 40.60
CA LEU A 19 -3.77 11.27 39.50
C LEU A 19 -2.75 11.65 38.41
N ALA A 20 -1.50 11.94 38.78
CA ALA A 20 -0.42 12.23 37.83
C ALA A 20 0.06 10.99 37.04
N ALA A 21 0.04 9.81 37.66
CA ALA A 21 0.44 8.56 37.00
C ALA A 21 -0.58 8.08 35.94
N GLY A 22 -1.88 8.35 36.15
CA GLY A 22 -2.93 7.98 35.19
C GLY A 22 -2.87 8.75 33.85
N ALA A 23 -2.49 10.03 33.89
CA ALA A 23 -2.44 10.88 32.70
C ALA A 23 -1.29 10.53 31.72
N LEU A 24 -0.15 10.04 32.23
CA LEU A 24 0.97 9.58 31.40
C LEU A 24 0.68 8.22 30.74
N GLY A 25 -0.06 7.34 31.42
CA GLY A 25 -0.46 6.02 30.89
C GLY A 25 -1.45 6.11 29.72
N MET A 26 -2.46 6.99 29.82
CA MET A 26 -3.42 7.19 28.72
C MET A 26 -2.79 7.89 27.51
N SER A 27 -1.78 8.74 27.71
CA SER A 27 -1.04 9.39 26.61
C SER A 27 -0.21 8.39 25.80
N ALA A 28 0.50 7.46 26.45
CA ALA A 28 1.27 6.44 25.76
C ALA A 28 0.38 5.45 24.98
N ALA A 29 -0.75 5.03 25.57
CA ALA A 29 -1.71 4.15 24.91
C ALA A 29 -2.38 4.83 23.71
N PHE A 30 -2.76 6.11 23.85
CA PHE A 30 -3.31 6.90 22.74
C PHE A 30 -2.27 7.14 21.64
N PHE A 31 -1.00 7.42 21.99
CA PHE A 31 0.06 7.59 20.99
C PHE A 31 0.40 6.27 20.26
N LEU A 32 0.36 5.12 20.95
CA LEU A 32 0.55 3.82 20.32
C LEU A 32 -0.65 3.43 19.44
N HIS A 33 -1.87 3.82 19.84
CA HIS A 33 -3.09 3.62 19.05
C HIS A 33 -3.15 4.57 17.84
N ALA A 34 -2.77 5.83 18.01
CA ALA A 34 -2.64 6.82 16.95
C ALA A 34 -1.54 6.41 15.96
N ARG A 35 -0.38 5.89 16.41
CA ARG A 35 0.64 5.33 15.52
C ARG A 35 0.15 4.10 14.73
N ARG A 36 -0.78 3.29 15.27
CA ARG A 36 -1.44 2.25 14.46
C ARG A 36 -2.41 2.82 13.43
N ALA A 37 -3.09 3.92 13.75
CA ALA A 37 -4.02 4.57 12.82
C ALA A 37 -3.32 5.42 11.74
N THR A 38 -2.12 5.93 12.00
CA THR A 38 -1.40 6.85 11.09
C THR A 38 0.03 6.39 10.77
N GLY A 39 0.24 5.09 10.54
CA GLY A 39 1.57 4.51 10.38
C GLY A 39 1.82 3.60 9.18
N SER A 40 0.85 3.35 8.29
CA SER A 40 1.03 2.42 7.16
C SER A 40 1.26 3.09 5.79
N HIS A 41 1.36 4.42 5.74
CA HIS A 41 1.53 5.17 4.47
C HIS A 41 2.85 5.96 4.35
N ALA A 42 3.71 5.93 5.38
CA ALA A 42 5.02 6.60 5.34
C ALA A 42 6.11 5.54 5.27
N GLY A 43 6.54 5.21 4.04
CA GLY A 43 7.70 4.33 3.83
C GLY A 43 7.51 3.20 2.82
N GLN A 44 6.41 3.14 2.07
CA GLN A 44 6.38 2.30 0.87
C GLN A 44 7.21 3.01 -0.20
N ALA A 45 8.53 2.75 -0.22
CA ALA A 45 9.28 2.82 -1.47
C ALA A 45 8.39 2.14 -2.51
N ALA A 46 7.99 2.87 -3.56
CA ALA A 46 7.00 2.42 -4.52
C ALA A 46 7.31 0.96 -4.85
N ALA A 47 6.47 0.03 -4.39
CA ALA A 47 6.74 -1.38 -4.60
C ALA A 47 6.84 -1.54 -6.11
N GLN A 48 8.01 -1.97 -6.60
CA GLN A 48 8.25 -2.26 -8.00
C GLN A 48 8.25 -3.77 -8.15
N GLY A 49 7.53 -4.28 -9.14
CA GLY A 49 7.37 -5.71 -9.35
C GLY A 49 7.37 -6.09 -10.82
N HIS A 50 7.90 -7.29 -11.10
CA HIS A 50 7.84 -7.95 -12.40
C HIS A 50 6.58 -8.82 -12.45
N VAL A 51 5.43 -8.18 -12.62
CA VAL A 51 4.14 -8.89 -12.70
C VAL A 51 3.86 -9.38 -14.12
N LEU A 52 4.42 -8.68 -15.13
CA LEU A 52 4.35 -9.06 -16.53
C LEU A 52 5.78 -9.27 -17.07
N PRO A 53 6.01 -10.29 -17.90
CA PRO A 53 7.30 -10.54 -18.51
C PRO A 53 7.85 -9.32 -19.26
N GLY A 54 9.07 -8.89 -18.90
CA GLY A 54 9.73 -7.75 -19.53
C GLY A 54 9.09 -6.39 -19.25
N VAL A 55 8.23 -6.29 -18.22
CA VAL A 55 7.63 -5.02 -17.79
C VAL A 55 7.83 -4.87 -16.29
N THR A 56 8.42 -3.76 -15.88
CA THR A 56 8.48 -3.36 -14.48
C THR A 56 7.31 -2.42 -14.20
N LEU A 57 6.50 -2.79 -13.22
CA LEU A 57 5.34 -2.03 -12.79
C LEU A 57 5.57 -1.49 -11.38
N ALA A 58 5.06 -0.30 -11.11
CA ALA A 58 5.02 0.29 -9.79
C ALA A 58 3.58 0.63 -9.39
N ASN A 59 3.29 0.60 -8.10
CA ASN A 59 2.04 1.19 -7.60
C ASN A 59 2.05 2.71 -7.87
N ALA A 60 0.95 3.24 -8.40
CA ALA A 60 0.79 4.68 -8.52
C ALA A 60 0.88 5.33 -7.12
N GLN A 61 1.56 6.49 -7.02
CA GLN A 61 1.70 7.21 -5.76
C GLN A 61 0.33 7.65 -5.22
N ALA A 62 0.26 7.97 -3.93
CA ALA A 62 -0.98 8.30 -3.22
C ALA A 62 -1.87 9.29 -4.02
N GLY A 63 -3.02 8.81 -4.48
CA GLY A 63 -3.98 9.56 -5.32
C GLY A 63 -4.06 9.09 -6.78
N GLY A 64 -3.09 8.32 -7.26
CA GLY A 64 -3.11 7.69 -8.57
C GLY A 64 -3.93 6.39 -8.59
N SER A 65 -4.57 6.10 -9.71
CA SER A 65 -5.37 4.90 -9.91
C SER A 65 -4.64 3.92 -10.84
N GLY A 66 -4.10 2.83 -10.30
CA GLY A 66 -3.57 1.72 -11.08
C GLY A 66 -2.07 1.48 -10.93
N LEU A 67 -1.51 0.81 -11.93
CA LEU A 67 -0.12 0.40 -11.99
C LEU A 67 0.62 1.20 -13.07
N ILE A 68 1.74 1.81 -12.72
CA ILE A 68 2.53 2.60 -13.65
C ILE A 68 3.64 1.74 -14.24
N VAL A 69 3.79 1.78 -15.56
CA VAL A 69 4.94 1.19 -16.25
C VAL A 69 6.18 2.05 -15.97
N THR A 70 7.14 1.51 -15.24
CA THR A 70 8.40 2.22 -14.91
C THR A 70 9.56 1.79 -15.80
N SER A 71 9.52 0.57 -16.34
CA SER A 71 10.53 0.06 -17.26
C SER A 71 9.96 -0.99 -18.19
N LEU A 72 10.58 -1.13 -19.36
CA LEU A 72 10.21 -2.05 -20.43
C LEU A 72 11.46 -2.70 -21.01
N ALA A 73 11.41 -4.00 -21.25
CA ALA A 73 12.43 -4.70 -22.05
C ALA A 73 12.39 -4.19 -23.49
N SER A 74 13.56 -3.84 -24.03
CA SER A 74 13.72 -3.22 -25.37
C SER A 74 13.18 -4.09 -26.51
N ASP A 75 13.28 -5.40 -26.38
CA ASP A 75 12.85 -6.43 -27.32
C ASP A 75 11.63 -7.24 -26.83
N GLY A 76 10.98 -6.75 -25.76
CA GLY A 76 9.83 -7.40 -25.13
C GLY A 76 8.52 -7.25 -25.92
N GLN A 77 7.56 -8.14 -25.64
CA GLN A 77 6.21 -8.05 -26.20
C GLN A 77 5.54 -6.70 -25.91
N ALA A 78 5.72 -6.16 -24.70
CA ALA A 78 5.18 -4.88 -24.29
C ALA A 78 5.58 -3.75 -25.25
N ARG A 79 6.85 -3.71 -25.68
CA ARG A 79 7.36 -2.71 -26.64
C ARG A 79 6.67 -2.84 -27.99
N ARG A 80 6.48 -4.08 -28.49
CA ARG A 80 5.78 -4.37 -29.75
C ARG A 80 4.29 -3.99 -29.69
N LEU A 81 3.67 -4.10 -28.52
CA LEU A 81 2.30 -3.66 -28.27
C LEU A 81 2.18 -2.15 -28.04
N GLY A 82 3.29 -1.41 -28.12
CA GLY A 82 3.30 0.05 -28.00
C GLY A 82 3.25 0.57 -26.56
N PHE A 83 3.61 -0.25 -25.57
CA PHE A 83 3.76 0.22 -24.19
C PHE A 83 4.85 1.29 -24.12
N ALA A 84 4.64 2.24 -23.24
CA ALA A 84 5.58 3.31 -22.92
C ALA A 84 5.75 3.42 -21.39
N VAL A 85 6.93 3.86 -20.97
CA VAL A 85 7.14 4.28 -19.58
C VAL A 85 6.19 5.44 -19.27
N GLY A 86 5.52 5.35 -18.12
CA GLY A 86 4.48 6.29 -17.72
C GLY A 86 3.05 5.88 -18.12
N ASP A 87 2.85 4.74 -18.78
CA ASP A 87 1.51 4.19 -18.96
C ASP A 87 0.91 3.74 -17.62
N ASP A 88 -0.37 4.04 -17.39
CA ASP A 88 -1.13 3.43 -16.28
C ASP A 88 -1.87 2.18 -16.79
N ILE A 89 -1.62 1.01 -16.23
CA ILE A 89 -2.49 -0.15 -16.36
C ILE A 89 -3.61 0.00 -15.34
N VAL A 90 -4.83 0.17 -15.84
CA VAL A 90 -6.04 0.42 -15.04
C VAL A 90 -6.95 -0.79 -14.93
N GLN A 91 -6.87 -1.72 -15.89
CA GLN A 91 -7.64 -2.97 -15.87
C GLN A 91 -6.86 -4.16 -16.44
N ILE A 92 -7.18 -5.35 -15.94
CA ILE A 92 -6.76 -6.65 -16.45
C ILE A 92 -8.03 -7.48 -16.69
N ASP A 93 -8.25 -7.95 -17.92
CA ASP A 93 -9.45 -8.65 -18.39
C ASP A 93 -10.76 -7.95 -18.02
N GLY A 94 -10.77 -6.62 -18.09
CA GLY A 94 -11.92 -5.80 -17.74
C GLY A 94 -12.13 -5.62 -16.23
N ARG A 95 -11.30 -6.23 -15.37
CA ARG A 95 -11.29 -6.01 -13.92
C ARG A 95 -10.37 -4.84 -13.58
N ALA A 96 -10.88 -3.88 -12.82
CA ALA A 96 -10.06 -2.77 -12.33
C ALA A 96 -8.95 -3.27 -11.40
N VAL A 97 -7.73 -2.79 -11.63
CA VAL A 97 -6.56 -3.12 -10.81
C VAL A 97 -5.98 -1.85 -10.21
N ARG A 98 -5.62 -1.90 -8.92
CA ARG A 98 -5.13 -0.72 -8.19
C ARG A 98 -3.78 -0.93 -7.51
N SER A 99 -3.30 -2.17 -7.42
CA SER A 99 -2.02 -2.48 -6.80
C SER A 99 -1.36 -3.69 -7.44
N LEU A 100 -0.04 -3.82 -7.20
CA LEU A 100 0.76 -4.93 -7.71
C LEU A 100 0.27 -6.25 -7.13
N ASP A 101 -0.06 -6.28 -5.84
CA ASP A 101 -0.60 -7.46 -5.19
C ASP A 101 -1.91 -7.93 -5.83
N GLN A 102 -2.79 -7.00 -6.22
CA GLN A 102 -4.03 -7.35 -6.92
C GLN A 102 -3.76 -7.93 -8.30
N ALA A 103 -2.82 -7.33 -9.05
CA ALA A 103 -2.42 -7.84 -10.36
C ALA A 103 -1.78 -9.23 -10.25
N ALA A 104 -0.84 -9.40 -9.33
CA ALA A 104 -0.16 -10.67 -9.09
C ALA A 104 -1.15 -11.76 -8.66
N ALA A 105 -2.03 -11.46 -7.70
CA ALA A 105 -3.06 -12.41 -7.26
C ALA A 105 -4.00 -12.80 -8.41
N TYR A 106 -4.37 -11.85 -9.27
CA TYR A 106 -5.21 -12.12 -10.44
C TYR A 106 -4.53 -13.09 -11.41
N LEU A 107 -3.27 -12.82 -11.78
CA LEU A 107 -2.52 -13.66 -12.71
C LEU A 107 -2.26 -15.07 -12.15
N LEU A 108 -2.01 -15.18 -10.84
CA LEU A 108 -1.87 -16.48 -10.18
C LEU A 108 -3.16 -17.32 -10.22
N GLN A 109 -4.32 -16.67 -10.12
CA GLN A 109 -5.62 -17.34 -10.19
C GLN A 109 -6.07 -17.64 -11.63
N HIS A 110 -5.54 -16.90 -12.60
CA HIS A 110 -5.89 -17.01 -14.02
C HIS A 110 -4.63 -17.24 -14.85
N PRO A 111 -4.00 -18.43 -14.74
CA PRO A 111 -2.91 -18.81 -15.62
C PRO A 111 -3.47 -19.08 -17.03
N GLN A 112 -3.74 -18.01 -17.75
CA GLN A 112 -4.20 -18.04 -19.14
C GLN A 112 -3.05 -17.58 -20.03
N GLY A 113 -2.95 -18.15 -21.24
CA GLY A 113 -1.89 -17.80 -22.19
C GLY A 113 -1.98 -16.36 -22.71
N SER A 114 -3.11 -15.68 -22.51
CA SER A 114 -3.27 -14.28 -22.86
C SER A 114 -4.22 -13.54 -21.93
N ILE A 115 -3.95 -12.25 -21.71
CA ILE A 115 -4.77 -11.33 -20.92
C ILE A 115 -5.03 -10.04 -21.71
N HIS A 116 -6.14 -9.36 -21.43
CA HIS A 116 -6.49 -8.06 -21.99
C HIS A 116 -6.17 -6.96 -21.01
N LEU A 117 -5.23 -6.08 -21.34
CA LEU A 117 -4.83 -4.96 -20.51
C LEU A 117 -5.49 -3.68 -21.03
N ALA A 118 -6.07 -2.90 -20.12
CA ALA A 118 -6.49 -1.53 -20.40
C ALA A 118 -5.43 -0.57 -19.86
N LEU A 119 -4.84 0.22 -20.75
CA LEU A 119 -3.84 1.22 -20.43
C LEU A 119 -4.38 2.65 -20.60
N ARG A 120 -3.87 3.55 -19.78
CA ARG A 120 -4.01 4.99 -19.90
C ARG A 120 -2.67 5.60 -20.27
N HIS A 121 -2.66 6.42 -21.32
CA HIS A 121 -1.52 7.27 -21.63
C HIS A 121 -2.01 8.68 -21.95
N GLY A 122 -1.57 9.69 -21.20
CA GLY A 122 -1.99 11.07 -21.42
C GLY A 122 -3.51 11.28 -21.40
N GLY A 123 -4.26 10.46 -20.66
CA GLY A 123 -5.73 10.50 -20.59
C GLY A 123 -6.46 9.64 -21.64
N ALA A 124 -5.77 9.14 -22.67
CA ALA A 124 -6.37 8.24 -23.65
C ALA A 124 -6.37 6.79 -23.15
N MET A 125 -7.50 6.10 -23.32
CA MET A 125 -7.65 4.67 -23.00
C MET A 125 -7.30 3.81 -24.22
N ARG A 126 -6.53 2.74 -24.01
CA ARG A 126 -6.27 1.71 -25.02
C ARG A 126 -6.36 0.32 -24.44
N LYS A 127 -6.86 -0.63 -25.22
CA LYS A 127 -6.90 -2.05 -24.86
C LYS A 127 -5.91 -2.82 -25.71
N VAL A 128 -5.11 -3.68 -25.08
CA VAL A 128 -4.12 -4.51 -25.76
C VAL A 128 -4.17 -5.93 -25.21
N THR A 129 -3.93 -6.90 -26.07
CA THR A 129 -3.81 -8.31 -25.67
C THR A 129 -2.36 -8.62 -25.42
N PHE A 130 -2.03 -8.99 -24.18
CA PHE A 130 -0.70 -9.40 -23.75
C PHE A 130 -0.67 -10.92 -23.61
N GLN A 131 0.43 -11.56 -24.04
CA GLN A 131 0.58 -13.00 -23.95
C GLN A 131 1.46 -13.31 -22.76
N LEU A 132 0.99 -14.22 -21.91
CA LEU A 132 1.80 -14.72 -20.82
C LEU A 132 2.52 -15.98 -21.31
N PRO A 133 3.84 -16.08 -21.12
CA PRO A 133 4.54 -17.32 -21.36
C PRO A 133 3.94 -18.40 -20.45
N ASP A 134 3.71 -19.57 -21.02
CA ASP A 134 3.28 -20.72 -20.25
C ASP A 134 4.45 -21.14 -19.36
N GLU A 135 4.40 -20.81 -18.07
CA GLU A 135 5.45 -21.20 -17.10
C GLU A 135 5.39 -22.71 -16.77
N ARG A 136 4.54 -23.49 -17.47
CA ARG A 136 4.52 -24.95 -17.44
C ARG A 136 5.61 -25.53 -18.34
N LYS A 137 6.89 -25.35 -17.98
CA LYS A 137 7.97 -26.15 -18.55
C LYS A 137 8.96 -26.62 -17.49
#